data_AF-A0AAX3MFD5-F1
#
_entry.id   AF-A0AAX3MFD5-F1
#
_cell.length_a   1.000
_cell.length_b   1.000
_cell.length_c   1.000
_cell.angle_alpha   90.00
_cell.angle_beta   90.00
_cell.angle_gamma   90.00
#
_symmetry.space_group_name_H-M   'P 1'
#
loop_
_entity.id
_entity.type
_entity.pdbx_description
1 polymer ?
#
loop_
_entity_poly.entity_id
_entity_poly.type
_entity_poly.pdbx_seq_one_letter_code
_entity_poly.pdbx_strand_id
1 'polypeptide(L)'
;MKNKSEKKAKRRKGWIKDLTEYERSIFVNMLNEAAMVKRRWVTKKEKREVIYRFRDVVLAIREANKTIADKGNVVSEQKIVNEVDGATSDVVKVKKERIPRVRNIDNYGRLRRVSLSERKFINNAVSESTKAKESILTAKERRKESCVAREQIRSQRKANQIKSERTKARHAAVFEWKRPDSFRR
;
A
#
# COMPACT_ATOMS: atom_id res chain seq x y z
N MET A 1 -28.16 38.46 -25.35
CA MET A 1 -26.77 38.03 -25.07
C MET A 1 -26.80 36.56 -24.62
N LYS A 2 -26.34 35.62 -25.46
CA LYS A 2 -26.38 34.18 -25.15
C LYS A 2 -25.06 33.77 -24.48
N ASN A 3 -25.13 33.42 -23.20
CA ASN A 3 -24.01 32.87 -22.43
C ASN A 3 -23.50 31.58 -23.10
N LYS A 4 -22.25 31.61 -23.59
CA LYS A 4 -21.56 30.42 -24.10
C LYS A 4 -21.30 29.48 -22.92
N SER A 5 -22.05 28.39 -22.86
CA SER A 5 -21.80 27.30 -21.94
C SER A 5 -20.39 26.74 -22.18
N GLU A 6 -19.55 26.81 -21.14
CA GLU A 6 -18.22 26.21 -21.14
C GLU A 6 -18.35 24.72 -21.48
N LYS A 7 -17.83 24.35 -22.65
CA LYS A 7 -17.68 22.94 -23.04
C LYS A 7 -16.74 22.28 -22.04
N LYS A 8 -17.29 21.54 -21.08
CA LYS A 8 -16.51 20.69 -20.17
C LYS A 8 -15.72 19.68 -21.00
N ALA A 9 -14.45 19.98 -21.24
CA ALA A 9 -13.54 19.12 -21.96
C ALA A 9 -13.53 17.73 -21.32
N LYS A 10 -13.78 16.69 -22.13
CA LYS A 10 -13.74 15.28 -21.69
C LYS A 10 -12.43 15.03 -20.97
N ARG A 11 -12.53 14.75 -19.67
CA ARG A 11 -11.39 14.57 -18.76
C ARG A 11 -10.52 13.41 -19.24
N ARG A 12 -9.25 13.68 -19.57
CA ARG A 12 -8.27 12.61 -19.80
C ARG A 12 -7.97 11.97 -18.44
N LYS A 13 -8.35 10.70 -18.26
CA LYS A 13 -7.99 9.89 -17.09
C LYS A 13 -6.45 9.94 -16.92
N GLY A 14 -5.95 10.71 -15.93
CA GLY A 14 -4.54 10.73 -15.57
C GLY A 14 -3.89 12.10 -15.36
N TRP A 15 -4.57 13.22 -15.67
CA TRP A 15 -3.99 14.56 -15.49
C TRP A 15 -4.21 15.11 -14.07
N ILE A 16 -3.16 15.68 -13.45
CA ILE A 16 -3.25 16.41 -12.17
C ILE A 16 -3.86 17.79 -12.47
N LYS A 17 -4.85 18.24 -11.68
CA LYS A 17 -5.58 19.48 -11.97
C LYS A 17 -4.81 20.73 -11.59
N ASP A 18 -4.27 20.75 -10.38
CA ASP A 18 -3.78 21.98 -9.76
C ASP A 18 -2.25 21.92 -9.68
N LEU A 19 -1.56 22.10 -10.81
CA LEU A 19 -0.10 22.14 -10.83
C LEU A 19 0.42 23.52 -10.42
N THR A 20 1.41 23.53 -9.53
CA THR A 20 2.21 24.74 -9.24
C THR A 20 3.12 25.10 -10.43
N GLU A 21 3.64 26.32 -10.47
CA GLU A 21 4.57 26.75 -11.53
C GLU A 21 5.85 25.90 -11.54
N TYR A 22 6.34 25.53 -10.36
CA TYR A 22 7.45 24.60 -10.19
C TYR A 22 7.13 23.20 -10.75
N GLU A 23 5.94 22.66 -10.46
CA GLU A 23 5.53 21.37 -11.03
C GLU A 23 5.39 21.45 -12.56
N ARG A 24 4.98 22.60 -13.12
CA ARG A 24 4.92 22.80 -14.58
C ARG A 24 6.31 22.80 -15.21
N SER A 25 7.31 23.43 -14.57
CA SER A 25 8.68 23.46 -15.11
C SER A 25 9.30 22.06 -15.13
N ILE A 26 9.04 21.22 -14.11
CA ILE A 26 9.45 19.81 -14.10
C ILE A 26 8.89 19.08 -15.33
N PHE A 27 7.60 19.28 -15.66
CA PHE A 27 7.00 18.61 -16.81
C PHE A 27 7.66 19.01 -18.13
N VAL A 28 7.95 20.31 -18.32
CA VAL A 28 8.64 20.83 -19.50
C VAL A 28 10.05 20.25 -19.59
N ASN A 29 10.79 20.19 -18.48
CA ASN A 29 12.12 19.60 -18.43
C ASN A 29 12.11 18.12 -18.80
N MET A 30 11.17 17.34 -18.27
CA MET A 30 11.04 15.91 -18.63
C MET A 30 10.71 15.70 -20.11
N LEU A 31 9.92 16.59 -20.72
CA LEU A 31 9.66 16.55 -22.17
C LEU A 31 10.91 16.90 -22.99
N ASN A 32 11.68 17.89 -22.56
CA ASN A 32 12.92 18.28 -23.20
C ASN A 32 13.99 17.19 -23.09
N GLU A 33 14.17 16.58 -21.92
CA GLU A 33 15.06 15.43 -21.73
C GLU A 33 14.67 14.27 -22.65
N ALA A 34 13.38 13.93 -22.73
CA ALA A 34 12.91 12.88 -23.61
C ALA A 34 13.17 13.18 -25.09
N ALA A 35 13.10 14.46 -25.49
CA ALA A 35 13.42 14.90 -26.85
C ALA A 35 14.93 14.83 -27.12
N MET A 36 15.76 15.27 -26.18
CA MET A 36 17.22 15.27 -26.26
C MET A 36 17.77 13.85 -26.37
N VAL A 37 17.26 12.92 -25.56
CA VAL A 37 17.66 11.50 -25.58
C VAL A 37 17.44 10.88 -26.97
N LYS A 38 16.38 11.26 -27.68
CA LYS A 38 16.07 10.71 -29.01
C LYS A 38 16.48 11.61 -30.17
N ARG A 39 17.08 12.78 -29.89
CA ARG A 39 17.41 13.85 -30.86
C ARG A 39 16.26 14.17 -31.82
N ARG A 40 15.02 14.07 -31.34
CA ARG A 40 13.80 14.27 -32.13
C ARG A 40 12.64 14.68 -31.23
N TRP A 41 11.60 15.24 -31.83
CA TRP A 41 10.37 15.57 -31.11
C TRP A 41 9.70 14.33 -30.48
N VAL A 42 9.22 14.49 -29.25
CA VAL A 42 8.55 13.43 -28.49
C VAL A 42 7.24 13.03 -29.19
N THR A 43 7.08 11.74 -29.48
CA THR A 43 5.87 11.18 -30.10
C THR A 43 4.69 11.14 -29.13
N LYS A 44 3.46 10.94 -29.64
CA LYS A 44 2.25 10.88 -28.80
C LYS A 44 2.30 9.78 -27.71
N LYS A 45 2.94 8.63 -28.00
CA LYS A 45 3.10 7.52 -27.04
C LYS A 45 4.09 7.90 -25.94
N GLU A 46 5.25 8.41 -26.31
CA GLU A 46 6.28 8.86 -25.36
C GLU A 46 5.79 10.03 -24.49
N LYS A 47 5.05 10.99 -25.06
CA LYS A 47 4.39 12.05 -24.27
C LYS A 47 3.47 11.47 -23.20
N ARG A 48 2.77 10.37 -23.51
CA ARG A 48 1.90 9.70 -22.55
C ARG A 48 2.68 9.02 -21.43
N GLU A 49 3.83 8.43 -21.74
CA GLU A 49 4.75 7.86 -20.74
C GLU A 49 5.34 8.95 -19.83
N VAL A 50 5.76 10.09 -20.42
CA VAL A 50 6.24 11.25 -19.65
C VAL A 50 5.15 11.76 -18.71
N ILE A 51 3.88 11.81 -19.14
CA ILE A 51 2.76 12.19 -18.27
C ILE A 51 2.60 11.23 -17.08
N TYR A 52 2.77 9.92 -17.28
CA TYR A 52 2.69 8.96 -16.18
C TYR A 52 3.86 9.12 -15.20
N ARG A 53 5.10 9.24 -15.70
CA ARG A 53 6.28 9.46 -14.86
C ARG A 53 6.19 10.78 -14.11
N PHE A 54 5.78 11.85 -14.78
CA PHE A 54 5.56 13.15 -14.19
C PHE A 54 4.58 13.09 -13.03
N ARG A 55 3.48 12.34 -13.19
CA ARG A 55 2.50 12.14 -12.13
C ARG A 55 3.12 11.49 -10.90
N ASP A 56 3.94 10.46 -11.07
CA ASP A 56 4.59 9.76 -9.97
C ASP A 56 5.57 10.69 -9.23
N VAL A 57 6.33 11.51 -9.98
CA VAL A 57 7.24 12.52 -9.41
C VAL A 57 6.47 13.57 -8.60
N VAL A 58 5.40 14.14 -9.15
CA VAL A 58 4.59 15.15 -8.44
C VAL A 58 3.92 14.58 -7.19
N LEU A 59 3.42 13.34 -7.27
CA LEU A 59 2.85 12.68 -6.09
C LEU A 59 3.90 12.47 -4.99
N ALA A 60 5.12 12.06 -5.37
CA ALA A 60 6.23 11.90 -4.42
C ALA A 60 6.63 13.22 -3.77
N ILE A 61 6.73 14.33 -4.54
CA ILE A 61 7.05 15.67 -4.01
C ILE A 61 5.96 16.12 -3.02
N ARG A 62 4.68 15.96 -3.37
CA ARG A 62 3.58 16.34 -2.49
C ARG A 62 3.51 15.48 -1.23
N GLU A 63 3.83 14.19 -1.33
CA GLU A 63 3.91 13.31 -0.17
C GLU A 63 5.07 13.72 0.75
N ALA A 64 6.25 14.01 0.19
CA ALA A 64 7.38 14.53 0.94
C ALA A 64 7.04 15.85 1.66
N ASN A 65 6.44 16.81 0.97
CA ASN A 65 6.06 18.09 1.55
C ASN A 65 5.01 17.95 2.67
N LYS A 66 4.06 17.01 2.54
CA LYS A 66 3.13 16.68 3.64
C LYS A 66 3.87 16.14 4.86
N THR A 67 4.82 15.23 4.67
CA THR A 67 5.61 14.70 5.79
C THR A 67 6.54 15.72 6.46
N ILE A 68 6.91 16.78 5.75
CA ILE A 68 7.69 17.91 6.28
C ILE A 68 6.78 18.83 7.10
N ALA A 69 5.58 19.14 6.57
CA ALA A 69 4.58 19.93 7.29
C ALA A 69 4.14 19.26 8.62
N ASP A 70 3.98 17.94 8.63
CA ASP A 70 3.65 17.16 9.84
C ASP A 70 4.80 17.12 10.88
N LYS A 71 6.03 17.52 10.51
CA LYS A 71 7.21 17.53 11.37
C LYS A 71 7.62 18.92 11.88
N GLY A 72 6.81 19.95 11.62
CA GLY A 72 6.98 21.27 12.23
C GLY A 72 8.30 21.97 11.92
N ASN A 73 8.91 21.72 10.75
CA ASN A 73 10.10 22.47 10.33
C ASN A 73 9.77 23.28 9.07
N VAL A 74 9.47 24.57 9.27
CA VAL A 74 9.42 25.57 8.21
C VAL A 74 10.86 25.78 7.74
N VAL A 75 11.23 25.19 6.61
CA VAL A 75 12.48 25.51 5.94
C VAL A 75 12.14 26.17 4.61
N SER A 76 12.49 27.46 4.52
CA SER A 76 12.34 28.32 3.36
C SER A 76 13.21 27.85 2.19
N GLU A 77 12.66 27.99 0.97
CA GLU A 77 13.10 27.40 -0.31
C GLU A 77 14.45 27.91 -0.89
N GLN A 78 15.39 28.42 -0.08
CA GLN A 78 16.59 29.09 -0.60
C GLN A 78 17.95 28.52 -0.16
N LYS A 79 18.01 27.38 0.53
CA LYS A 79 19.27 26.87 1.11
C LYS A 79 19.66 25.45 0.67
N ILE A 80 19.72 25.19 -0.65
CA ILE A 80 20.21 23.89 -1.19
C ILE A 80 21.38 24.06 -2.18
N VAL A 81 21.95 25.26 -2.36
CA VAL A 81 23.06 25.43 -3.33
C VAL A 81 24.46 25.23 -2.73
N ASN A 82 24.65 25.26 -1.41
CA ASN A 82 26.01 25.43 -0.85
C ASN A 82 26.54 24.33 0.09
N GLU A 83 26.04 23.09 0.03
CA GLU A 83 26.60 21.98 0.85
C GLU A 83 26.88 20.73 0.00
N VAL A 84 27.62 20.89 -1.11
CA VAL A 84 28.21 19.76 -1.85
C VAL A 84 29.71 19.58 -1.54
N ASP A 85 30.32 20.48 -0.78
CA ASP A 85 31.76 20.40 -0.52
C ASP A 85 32.08 20.13 0.96
N GLY A 86 32.50 18.88 1.21
CA GLY A 86 33.33 18.52 2.36
C GLY A 86 32.60 18.22 3.66
N ALA A 87 32.44 16.94 3.99
CA ALA A 87 32.99 16.35 5.21
C ALA A 87 32.36 14.97 5.51
N THR A 88 33.26 14.00 5.66
CA THR A 88 33.18 12.91 6.64
C THR A 88 32.07 11.87 6.47
N SER A 89 32.52 10.73 5.96
CA SER A 89 32.18 9.40 6.43
C SER A 89 31.83 9.31 7.92
N ASP A 90 31.01 8.32 8.24
CA ASP A 90 30.68 7.82 9.59
C ASP A 90 29.46 8.43 10.28
N VAL A 91 28.29 8.17 9.70
CA VAL A 91 27.08 7.96 10.51
C VAL A 91 26.47 6.63 10.11
N VAL A 92 26.80 5.59 10.89
CA VAL A 92 26.09 4.31 10.91
C VAL A 92 24.61 4.61 11.13
N LYS A 93 23.82 4.55 10.05
CA LYS A 93 22.36 4.62 10.11
C LYS A 93 21.89 3.35 10.82
N VAL A 94 21.73 3.43 12.14
CA VAL A 94 20.94 2.46 12.92
C VAL A 94 19.56 2.44 12.28
N LYS A 95 19.29 1.39 11.50
CA LYS A 95 17.97 1.14 10.94
C LYS A 95 17.04 0.87 12.12
N LYS A 96 16.35 1.90 12.61
CA LYS A 96 15.20 1.70 13.49
C LYS A 96 14.26 0.74 12.77
N GLU A 97 14.09 -0.46 13.32
CA GLU A 97 13.16 -1.46 12.80
C GLU A 97 11.79 -0.81 12.65
N ARG A 98 11.33 -0.69 11.41
CA ARG A 98 9.98 -0.22 11.14
C ARG A 98 9.02 -1.29 11.66
N ILE A 99 8.36 -1.01 12.78
CA ILE A 99 7.19 -1.77 13.22
C ILE A 99 6.18 -1.73 12.07
N PRO A 100 5.85 -2.85 11.41
CA PRO A 100 4.82 -2.84 10.38
C PRO A 100 3.50 -2.46 11.05
N ARG A 101 2.77 -1.47 10.50
CA ARG A 101 1.42 -1.16 10.95
C ARG A 101 0.51 -2.36 10.63
N VAL A 102 0.39 -3.29 11.58
CA VAL A 102 -0.36 -4.55 11.48
C VAL A 102 -1.85 -4.28 11.54
N ARG A 103 -2.43 -3.72 10.47
CA ARG A 103 -3.84 -3.90 10.21
C ARG A 103 -3.96 -4.79 8.99
N ASN A 104 -4.15 -6.09 9.25
CA ASN A 104 -4.56 -7.10 8.25
C ASN A 104 -6.01 -6.88 7.78
N ILE A 105 -6.58 -5.72 8.12
CA ILE A 105 -7.96 -5.35 7.94
C ILE A 105 -8.01 -4.05 7.13
N ASP A 106 -8.80 -4.07 6.06
CA ASP A 106 -9.09 -2.90 5.21
C ASP A 106 -9.89 -1.87 6.02
N ASN A 107 -9.93 -0.61 5.58
CA ASN A 107 -10.79 0.43 6.18
C ASN A 107 -12.30 0.05 6.22
N TYR A 108 -12.70 -0.97 5.46
CA TYR A 108 -14.06 -1.51 5.41
C TYR A 108 -14.24 -2.79 6.24
N GLY A 109 -13.31 -3.13 7.13
CA GLY A 109 -13.41 -4.35 7.92
C GLY A 109 -13.24 -5.62 7.08
N ARG A 110 -12.59 -5.56 5.92
CA ARG A 110 -12.29 -6.72 5.06
C ARG A 110 -10.90 -7.30 5.37
N LEU A 111 -10.62 -8.53 4.94
CA LEU A 111 -9.27 -9.10 5.03
C LEU A 111 -8.40 -8.54 3.91
N ARG A 112 -7.33 -7.83 4.28
CA ARG A 112 -6.47 -7.09 3.33
C ARG A 112 -5.56 -8.01 2.52
N ARG A 113 -5.19 -9.15 3.11
CA ARG A 113 -4.41 -10.22 2.46
C ARG A 113 -5.17 -11.53 2.63
N VAL A 114 -5.61 -12.09 1.51
CA VAL A 114 -6.27 -13.39 1.39
C VAL A 114 -5.38 -14.25 0.51
N SER A 115 -4.94 -15.40 1.03
CA SER A 115 -4.16 -16.38 0.28
C SER A 115 -5.00 -17.01 -0.85
N LEU A 116 -4.34 -17.71 -1.78
CA LEU A 116 -5.05 -18.34 -2.90
C LEU A 116 -6.05 -19.41 -2.44
N SER A 117 -5.70 -20.18 -1.41
CA SER A 117 -6.58 -21.20 -0.82
C SER A 117 -7.80 -20.56 -0.14
N GLU A 118 -7.61 -19.51 0.65
CA GLU A 118 -8.71 -18.77 1.28
C GLU A 118 -9.60 -18.08 0.24
N ARG A 119 -9.03 -17.64 -0.89
CA ARG A 119 -9.81 -17.09 -2.00
C ARG A 119 -10.66 -18.18 -2.68
N LYS A 120 -10.08 -19.37 -2.90
CA LYS A 120 -10.84 -20.54 -3.39
C LYS A 120 -11.97 -20.89 -2.43
N PHE A 121 -11.72 -20.87 -1.12
CA PHE A 121 -12.73 -21.13 -0.09
C PHE A 121 -13.92 -20.16 -0.17
N ILE A 122 -13.66 -18.85 -0.26
CA ILE A 122 -14.73 -17.84 -0.41
C ILE A 122 -15.53 -18.07 -1.69
N ASN A 123 -14.86 -18.38 -2.80
CA ASN A 123 -15.53 -18.64 -4.08
C ASN A 123 -16.36 -19.93 -4.02
N ASN A 124 -15.86 -20.98 -3.36
CA ASN A 124 -16.58 -22.23 -3.19
C ASN A 124 -17.85 -22.02 -2.36
N ALA A 125 -17.78 -21.29 -1.25
CA ALA A 125 -18.95 -20.97 -0.44
C ALA A 125 -20.03 -20.19 -1.23
N VAL A 126 -19.61 -19.23 -2.07
CA VAL A 126 -20.52 -18.53 -2.98
C VAL A 126 -21.09 -19.48 -4.04
N SER A 127 -20.31 -20.43 -4.54
CA SER A 127 -20.78 -21.40 -5.53
C SER A 127 -21.75 -22.43 -4.93
N GLU A 128 -21.51 -22.88 -3.70
CA GLU A 128 -22.38 -23.81 -2.98
C GLU A 128 -23.72 -23.15 -2.66
N SER A 129 -23.70 -21.88 -2.22
CA SER A 129 -24.93 -21.11 -2.01
C SER A 129 -25.69 -20.84 -3.32
N THR A 130 -25.01 -20.63 -4.47
CA THR A 130 -25.72 -20.58 -5.76
C THR A 130 -26.36 -21.91 -6.14
N LYS A 131 -25.71 -23.04 -5.83
CA LYS A 131 -26.26 -24.38 -6.09
C LYS A 131 -27.46 -24.66 -5.19
N ALA A 132 -27.34 -24.36 -3.89
CA ALA A 132 -28.39 -24.56 -2.90
C ALA A 132 -29.64 -23.73 -3.17
N LYS A 133 -29.47 -22.55 -3.78
CA LYS A 133 -30.60 -21.68 -4.17
C LYS A 133 -31.16 -22.01 -5.57
N GLU A 134 -30.49 -22.87 -6.34
CA GLU A 134 -30.82 -23.23 -7.72
C GLU A 134 -30.98 -22.03 -8.68
N SER A 135 -30.51 -20.84 -8.27
CA SER A 135 -30.71 -19.57 -8.97
C SER A 135 -29.55 -18.61 -8.71
N ILE A 136 -29.40 -17.60 -9.57
CA ILE A 136 -28.32 -16.62 -9.45
C ILE A 136 -28.49 -15.82 -8.15
N LEU A 137 -27.50 -15.88 -7.26
CA LEU A 137 -27.49 -15.08 -6.04
C LEU A 137 -27.52 -13.58 -6.35
N THR A 138 -28.38 -12.88 -5.62
CA THR A 138 -28.41 -11.43 -5.62
C THR A 138 -27.10 -10.86 -5.03
N ALA A 139 -26.76 -9.62 -5.39
CA ALA A 139 -25.54 -8.99 -4.90
C ALA A 139 -25.49 -8.88 -3.37
N LYS A 140 -26.64 -8.77 -2.69
CA LYS A 140 -26.72 -8.73 -1.23
C LYS A 140 -26.43 -10.10 -0.60
N GLU A 141 -27.03 -11.16 -1.12
CA GLU A 141 -26.80 -12.53 -0.64
C GLU A 141 -25.34 -12.94 -0.83
N ARG A 142 -24.79 -12.73 -2.03
CA ARG A 142 -23.37 -13.01 -2.30
C ARG A 142 -22.43 -12.28 -1.33
N ARG A 143 -22.78 -11.05 -0.94
CA ARG A 143 -22.02 -10.29 0.07
C ARG A 143 -22.15 -10.90 1.46
N LYS A 144 -23.34 -11.35 1.88
CA LYS A 144 -23.55 -12.04 3.15
C LYS A 144 -22.72 -13.33 3.23
N GLU A 145 -22.83 -14.19 2.22
CA GLU A 145 -22.06 -15.45 2.15
C GLU A 145 -20.54 -15.19 2.17
N SER A 146 -20.09 -14.20 1.39
CA SER A 146 -18.69 -13.79 1.41
C SER A 146 -18.23 -13.25 2.77
N CYS A 147 -19.11 -12.59 3.54
CA CYS A 147 -18.78 -12.12 4.88
C CYS A 147 -18.63 -13.29 5.85
N VAL A 148 -19.57 -14.24 5.84
CA VAL A 148 -19.53 -15.44 6.70
C VAL A 148 -18.26 -16.26 6.43
N ALA A 149 -17.95 -16.53 5.16
CA ALA A 149 -16.73 -17.26 4.78
C ALA A 149 -15.45 -16.55 5.23
N ARG A 150 -15.42 -15.20 5.16
CA ARG A 150 -14.28 -14.41 5.63
C ARG A 150 -14.14 -14.41 7.15
N GLU A 151 -15.25 -14.49 7.88
CA GLU A 151 -15.26 -14.62 9.32
C GLU A 151 -14.71 -15.97 9.77
N GLN A 152 -15.09 -17.06 9.10
CA GLN A 152 -14.50 -18.38 9.34
C GLN A 152 -12.98 -18.39 9.13
N ILE A 153 -12.50 -17.74 8.06
CA ILE A 153 -11.06 -17.58 7.82
C ILE A 153 -10.37 -16.84 8.98
N ARG A 154 -11.01 -15.81 9.55
CA ARG A 154 -10.45 -15.07 10.71
C ARG A 154 -10.33 -15.98 11.93
N SER A 155 -11.40 -16.71 12.24
CA SER A 155 -11.43 -17.65 13.35
C SER A 155 -10.34 -18.70 13.20
N GLN A 156 -10.18 -19.26 11.99
CA GLN A 156 -9.13 -20.24 11.71
C GLN A 156 -7.72 -19.67 11.89
N ARG A 157 -7.48 -18.44 11.41
CA ARG A 157 -6.18 -17.78 11.61
C ARG A 157 -5.85 -17.56 13.08
N LYS A 158 -6.83 -17.11 13.87
CA LYS A 158 -6.68 -16.91 15.31
C LYS A 158 -6.37 -18.24 16.01
N ALA A 159 -7.09 -19.31 15.66
CA ALA A 159 -6.84 -20.65 16.18
C ALA A 159 -5.44 -21.17 15.83
N ASN A 160 -5.00 -20.99 14.57
CA ASN A 160 -3.67 -21.39 14.14
C ASN A 160 -2.57 -20.60 14.85
N GLN A 161 -2.79 -19.31 15.08
CA GLN A 161 -1.86 -18.48 15.85
C GLN A 161 -1.70 -19.01 17.27
N ILE A 162 -2.81 -19.24 17.98
CA ILE A 162 -2.81 -19.80 19.34
C ILE A 162 -2.12 -21.18 19.36
N LYS A 163 -2.40 -22.03 18.37
CA LYS A 163 -1.75 -23.36 18.25
C LYS A 163 -0.23 -23.21 18.10
N SER A 164 0.22 -22.27 17.25
CA SER A 164 1.64 -22.02 17.03
C SER A 164 2.35 -21.45 18.26
N GLU A 165 1.67 -20.61 19.03
CA GLU A 165 2.17 -20.05 20.30
C GLU A 165 2.29 -21.15 21.36
N ARG A 166 1.28 -22.03 21.48
CA ARG A 166 1.32 -23.20 22.36
C ARG A 166 2.45 -24.16 22.02
N THR A 167 2.69 -24.45 20.73
CA THR A 167 3.80 -25.31 20.31
C THR A 167 5.14 -24.68 20.62
N LYS A 168 5.30 -23.36 20.41
CA LYS A 168 6.53 -22.64 20.79
C LYS A 168 6.77 -22.72 22.30
N ALA A 169 5.74 -22.51 23.11
CA ALA A 169 5.84 -22.64 24.56
C ALA A 169 6.24 -24.06 25.01
N ARG A 170 5.68 -25.10 24.37
CA ARG A 170 6.08 -26.50 24.62
C ARG A 170 7.53 -26.78 24.29
N HIS A 171 8.03 -26.28 23.16
CA HIS A 171 9.43 -26.46 22.77
C HIS A 171 10.41 -25.62 23.61
N ALA A 172 9.96 -24.46 24.12
CA ALA A 172 10.77 -23.62 25.00
C ALA A 172 10.81 -24.13 26.46
N ALA A 173 9.80 -24.90 26.87
CA ALA A 173 9.79 -25.55 28.18
C ALA A 173 10.88 -26.63 28.21
N VAL A 174 12.03 -26.31 28.80
CA VAL A 174 13.07 -27.28 29.11
C VAL A 174 12.52 -28.20 30.18
N PHE A 175 12.37 -29.47 29.84
CA PHE A 175 11.94 -30.48 30.79
C PHE A 175 13.08 -30.74 31.78
N GLU A 176 12.95 -30.19 32.98
CA GLU A 176 13.87 -30.48 34.08
C GLU A 176 13.45 -31.78 34.77
N TRP A 177 14.22 -32.84 34.56
CA TRP A 177 14.04 -34.08 35.30
C TRP A 177 14.48 -33.87 36.75
N LYS A 178 13.53 -33.65 37.65
CA LYS A 178 13.81 -33.67 39.09
C LYS A 178 13.87 -35.11 39.56
N ARG A 179 14.98 -35.46 40.24
CA ARG A 179 15.11 -36.75 40.92
C ARG A 179 13.97 -36.88 41.94
N PRO A 180 13.21 -38.00 41.96
CA PRO A 180 12.16 -38.18 42.95
C PRO A 180 12.75 -38.12 44.35
N ASP A 181 12.05 -37.45 45.27
CA ASP A 181 12.43 -37.44 46.68
C ASP A 181 12.43 -38.87 47.22
N SER A 182 13.48 -39.22 47.97
CA SER A 182 13.59 -40.54 48.57
C SER A 182 12.41 -40.78 49.50
N PHE A 183 11.69 -41.88 49.30
CA PHE A 183 10.63 -42.33 50.20
C PHE A 183 11.15 -42.32 51.65
N ARG A 184 10.54 -41.50 52.50
CA ARG A 184 10.75 -41.60 53.95
C ARG A 184 10.09 -42.89 54.41
N ARG A 185 10.91 -43.81 54.92
CA ARG A 185 10.46 -45.06 55.55
C ARG A 185 9.95 -44.78 56.96
#